data_AF-A0A285SKR9-F1
#
_entry.id   AF-A0A285SKR9-F1
#
_cell.length_a   1.000
_cell.length_b   1.000
_cell.length_c   1.000
_cell.angle_alpha   90.00
_cell.angle_beta   90.00
_cell.angle_gamma   90.00
#
_symmetry.space_group_name_H-M   'P 1'
#
loop_
_entity.id
_entity.type
_entity.pdbx_description
1 polymer ?
#
loop_
_entity_poly.entity_id
_entity_poly.type
_entity_poly.pdbx_seq_one_letter_code
_entity_poly.pdbx_strand_id
1 'polypeptide(L)'
;MRKILSVLFSLCLLIFTVNPTNAASMETPSGIVFDNLEKEIDSYVEEYINQSSPGAAVAIVKDGEIIFSKGYGYANVSKKEEIDPAKTVFEYGSISKLFVWTSIMQLVEQGKIELNRDIKTYLPQEFSNQLNYEKTITIYDLMHHTAGFEEYPFDLIYTSKEEVVPLKELLVNGQPKQIYDPGSTIAYSNYATAIAGYIVEEISGSEFSEYERDNIFKKANMMKTSGHPVLEDYPELEQDKATGYIKVKEEFIEAGWSYVPLYPAGSVNGTLHDLANFAIALMPNNKDNSPLFKTRETLDNMLSQSGTPHTEILSNAHGFWEYDGQVRGVGHGGNTLAFSSNMVIAPEENFGVIVLTNAAGEMDLCYGLVDLLMGKRDKQIPVSVTEIQLPSAKEIEGSYVSARNSESSYVEGFLGFMTMAKVKAVSENEIKVTSMGMEGSYVQTSPYLYEVVGKSLIGDKLYFEIVDGELKRISTGQIADYLPLKWDRQLIWYYISIGILGLSLLYFIIGLIVSGVSWLRNRKKNLSGLIKTERKWHSAIILVGAMFIINNLFLIVRTFSGMSIKIDVIKWHIICNWALLAGAIICMLISFLYTKRAPLQRKQKSIRLSTWVILVLLVIVLINWNFFNIIA
;
A
#
# COMPACT_ATOMS: atom_id res chain seq x y z
N MET A 1 0.94 79.72 23.64
CA MET A 1 1.23 78.89 22.44
C MET A 1 2.51 78.05 22.54
N ARG A 2 3.54 78.42 23.32
CA ARG A 2 4.80 77.64 23.43
C ARG A 2 4.79 76.38 24.33
N LYS A 3 3.71 76.10 25.06
CA LYS A 3 3.59 74.89 25.91
C LYS A 3 2.71 73.78 25.30
N ILE A 4 2.05 74.03 24.17
CA ILE A 4 1.18 73.05 23.49
C ILE A 4 1.93 72.37 22.34
N LEU A 5 2.94 73.01 21.74
CA LEU A 5 3.78 72.38 20.70
C LEU A 5 4.78 71.35 21.26
N SER A 6 5.21 71.46 22.52
CA SER A 6 6.18 70.53 23.12
C SER A 6 5.57 69.18 23.48
N VAL A 7 4.26 69.14 23.77
CA VAL A 7 3.54 67.90 24.10
C VAL A 7 3.16 67.13 22.82
N LEU A 8 2.93 67.83 21.70
CA LEU A 8 2.67 67.21 20.40
C LEU A 8 3.92 66.60 19.76
N PHE A 9 5.13 67.09 20.05
CA PHE A 9 6.36 66.49 19.54
C PHE A 9 6.78 65.23 20.33
N SER A 10 6.42 65.13 21.62
CA SER A 10 6.65 63.94 22.43
C SER A 10 5.60 62.83 22.23
N LEU A 11 4.39 63.15 21.74
CA LEU A 11 3.38 62.15 21.40
C LEU A 11 3.58 61.50 20.00
N CYS A 12 4.30 62.17 19.09
CA CYS A 12 4.63 61.59 17.77
C CYS A 12 5.83 60.63 17.77
N LEU A 13 6.57 60.52 18.88
CA LEU A 13 7.73 59.63 19.03
C LEU A 13 7.39 58.28 19.70
N LEU A 14 6.12 58.05 20.05
CA LEU A 14 5.64 56.81 20.69
C LEU A 14 4.80 55.91 19.76
N ILE A 15 4.75 56.20 18.46
CA ILE A 15 4.06 55.37 17.43
C ILE A 15 5.06 54.81 16.40
N PHE A 16 6.34 54.67 16.77
CA PHE A 16 7.15 53.60 16.17
C PHE A 16 6.96 52.36 17.03
N THR A 17 5.78 51.74 16.93
CA THR A 17 5.72 50.30 17.13
C THR A 17 6.65 49.73 16.07
N VAL A 18 7.83 49.33 16.51
CA VAL A 18 8.64 48.35 15.79
C VAL A 18 7.66 47.20 15.54
N ASN A 19 7.15 47.10 14.31
CA ASN A 19 6.57 45.85 13.86
C ASN A 19 7.64 44.81 14.20
N PRO A 20 7.38 43.80 15.02
CA PRO A 20 8.33 42.72 15.16
C PRO A 20 8.52 42.21 13.73
N THR A 21 9.67 42.54 13.15
CA THR A 21 10.25 41.72 12.10
C THR A 21 10.13 40.31 12.63
N ASN A 22 9.30 39.48 12.00
CA ASN A 22 9.11 38.08 12.34
C ASN A 22 10.47 37.51 12.73
N ALA A 23 10.73 37.35 14.02
CA ALA A 23 11.81 36.50 14.45
C ALA A 23 11.42 35.14 13.87
N ALA A 24 12.27 34.57 13.02
CA ALA A 24 12.08 33.21 12.57
C ALA A 24 11.76 32.37 13.81
N SER A 25 10.65 31.63 13.79
CA SER A 25 10.26 30.82 14.93
C SER A 25 11.41 29.86 15.21
N MET A 26 12.07 30.03 16.36
CA MET A 26 13.21 29.21 16.78
C MET A 26 12.72 27.88 17.39
N GLU A 27 11.63 27.35 16.86
CA GLU A 27 10.92 26.19 17.36
C GLU A 27 10.29 25.40 16.21
N THR A 28 10.13 24.10 16.44
CA THR A 28 9.38 23.20 15.57
C THR A 28 7.88 23.56 15.60
N PRO A 29 7.08 23.08 14.63
CA PRO A 29 5.62 23.26 14.68
C PRO A 29 4.95 22.71 15.95
N SER A 30 5.56 21.72 16.62
CA SER A 30 5.11 21.23 17.93
C SER A 30 5.54 22.07 19.14
N GLY A 31 6.34 23.13 18.95
CA GLY A 31 6.83 24.02 20.00
C GLY A 31 8.15 23.57 20.65
N ILE A 32 8.90 22.66 20.04
CA ILE A 32 10.24 22.28 20.53
C ILE A 32 11.24 23.33 20.07
N VAL A 33 11.86 24.03 21.01
CA VAL A 33 12.92 25.02 20.72
C VAL A 33 14.13 24.34 20.08
N PHE A 34 14.70 24.95 19.02
CA PHE A 34 15.79 24.34 18.25
C PHE A 34 17.04 24.01 19.07
N ASP A 35 17.35 24.79 20.11
CA ASP A 35 18.46 24.50 21.04
C ASP A 35 18.28 23.16 21.80
N ASN A 36 17.05 22.66 21.92
CA ASN A 36 16.73 21.38 22.54
C ASN A 36 16.47 20.25 21.51
N LEU A 37 16.47 20.56 20.21
CA LEU A 37 16.04 19.65 19.15
C LEU A 37 16.82 18.33 19.17
N GLU A 38 18.15 18.39 19.21
CA GLU A 38 18.99 17.19 19.26
C GLU A 38 18.67 16.32 20.49
N LYS A 39 18.47 16.95 21.66
CA LYS A 39 18.18 16.22 22.90
C LYS A 39 16.84 15.50 22.84
N GLU A 40 15.78 16.15 22.34
CA GLU A 40 14.46 15.55 22.22
C GLU A 40 14.45 14.41 21.20
N ILE A 41 15.11 14.60 20.04
CA ILE A 41 15.25 13.56 19.02
C ILE A 41 16.08 12.39 19.55
N ASP A 42 17.23 12.63 20.17
CA ASP A 42 18.08 11.58 20.75
C ASP A 42 17.31 10.76 21.78
N SER A 43 16.61 11.43 22.71
CA SER A 43 15.82 10.75 23.74
C SER A 43 14.72 9.87 23.15
N TYR A 44 14.09 10.32 22.05
CA TYR A 44 13.06 9.54 21.38
C TYR A 44 13.68 8.35 20.62
N VAL A 45 14.74 8.59 19.84
CA VAL A 45 15.39 7.54 19.04
C VAL A 45 16.01 6.44 19.92
N GLU A 46 16.59 6.80 21.08
CA GLU A 46 17.16 5.84 22.03
C GLU A 46 16.15 4.80 22.55
N GLU A 47 14.85 5.14 22.61
CA GLU A 47 13.79 4.21 23.02
C GLU A 47 13.56 3.12 21.96
N TYR A 48 13.76 3.44 20.69
CA TYR A 48 13.37 2.58 19.56
C TYR A 48 14.56 1.97 18.82
N ILE A 49 15.75 2.57 18.89
CA ILE A 49 16.96 1.99 18.30
C ILE A 49 17.34 0.69 19.03
N ASN A 50 17.63 -0.36 18.26
CA ASN A 50 17.74 -1.76 18.70
C ASN A 50 16.44 -2.40 19.24
N GLN A 51 15.34 -1.66 19.32
CA GLN A 51 14.02 -2.20 19.63
C GLN A 51 13.23 -2.41 18.34
N SER A 52 12.87 -1.35 17.62
CA SER A 52 12.12 -1.44 16.35
C SER A 52 13.04 -1.41 15.11
N SER A 53 14.23 -0.82 15.22
CA SER A 53 15.19 -0.71 14.10
C SER A 53 16.65 -0.87 14.53
N PRO A 54 17.53 -1.52 13.74
CA PRO A 54 18.96 -1.54 14.02
C PRO A 54 19.68 -0.24 13.63
N GLY A 55 19.10 0.55 12.72
CA GLY A 55 19.68 1.78 12.20
C GLY A 55 18.62 2.79 11.76
N ALA A 56 18.92 4.07 11.92
CA ALA A 56 18.07 5.16 11.48
C ALA A 56 18.88 6.40 11.10
N ALA A 57 18.36 7.19 10.17
CA ALA A 57 18.89 8.50 9.81
C ALA A 57 17.76 9.53 9.90
N VAL A 58 18.00 10.65 10.59
CA VAL A 58 16.97 11.67 10.86
C VAL A 58 17.51 13.04 10.46
N ALA A 59 16.75 13.77 9.64
CA ALA A 59 17.09 15.15 9.24
C ALA A 59 15.90 16.07 9.41
N ILE A 60 16.17 17.27 9.93
CA ILE A 60 15.21 18.36 10.06
C ILE A 60 15.67 19.51 9.18
N VAL A 61 14.77 19.99 8.32
CA VAL A 61 15.01 21.14 7.46
C VAL A 61 14.19 22.33 7.93
N LYS A 62 14.79 23.54 7.90
CA LYS A 62 14.12 24.80 8.20
C LYS A 62 14.69 25.91 7.33
N ASP A 63 13.83 26.72 6.71
CA ASP A 63 14.19 27.93 5.95
C ASP A 63 15.28 27.70 4.88
N GLY A 64 15.27 26.52 4.26
CA GLY A 64 16.19 26.12 3.19
C GLY A 64 17.50 25.48 3.66
N GLU A 65 17.65 25.22 4.96
CA GLU A 65 18.85 24.60 5.54
C GLU A 65 18.53 23.32 6.31
N ILE A 66 19.48 22.38 6.36
CA ILE A 66 19.42 21.21 7.25
C ILE A 66 19.88 21.67 8.64
N ILE A 67 18.95 21.91 9.56
CA ILE A 67 19.24 22.38 10.92
C ILE A 67 19.59 21.25 11.89
N PHE A 68 19.27 20.00 11.52
CA PHE A 68 19.65 18.80 12.26
C PHE A 68 19.83 17.64 11.28
N SER A 69 20.87 16.82 11.49
CA SER A 69 21.10 15.60 10.71
C SER A 69 21.96 14.63 11.52
N LYS A 70 21.43 13.45 11.84
CA LYS A 70 22.16 12.44 12.62
C LYS A 70 21.81 11.02 12.18
N GLY A 71 22.82 10.16 12.18
CA GLY A 71 22.69 8.72 12.02
C GLY A 71 22.75 8.04 13.37
N TYR A 72 21.94 6.99 13.55
CA TYR A 72 21.79 6.21 14.76
C TYR A 72 21.94 4.73 14.44
N GLY A 73 22.59 3.98 15.33
CA GLY A 73 22.77 2.55 15.16
C GLY A 73 23.64 2.20 13.95
N TYR A 74 23.30 1.11 13.26
CA TYR A 74 24.17 0.50 12.24
C TYR A 74 23.52 0.37 10.86
N ALA A 75 24.25 0.79 9.83
CA ALA A 75 24.00 0.45 8.43
C ALA A 75 24.17 -1.05 8.19
N ASN A 76 25.14 -1.67 8.88
CA ASN A 76 25.35 -3.11 8.90
C ASN A 76 25.74 -3.57 10.30
N VAL A 77 24.84 -4.32 10.95
CA VAL A 77 24.99 -4.81 12.33
C VAL A 77 26.20 -5.72 12.49
N SER A 78 26.46 -6.60 11.53
CA SER A 78 27.55 -7.59 11.60
C SER A 78 28.94 -6.94 11.50
N LYS A 79 29.05 -5.90 10.66
CA LYS A 79 30.28 -5.13 10.45
C LYS A 79 30.44 -3.99 11.46
N LYS A 80 29.39 -3.69 12.22
CA LYS A 80 29.28 -2.48 13.08
C LYS A 80 29.55 -1.19 12.29
N GLU A 81 29.06 -1.16 11.06
CA GLU A 81 29.14 0.03 10.23
C GLU A 81 28.04 0.99 10.64
N GLU A 82 28.40 2.16 11.15
CA GLU A 82 27.46 3.18 11.63
C GLU A 82 26.70 3.83 10.47
N ILE A 83 25.49 4.32 10.74
CA ILE A 83 24.73 5.12 9.77
C ILE A 83 25.41 6.48 9.58
N ASP A 84 25.75 6.81 8.34
CA ASP A 84 26.22 8.13 7.92
C ASP A 84 25.13 8.81 7.07
N PRO A 85 24.50 9.90 7.54
CA PRO A 85 23.46 10.63 6.82
C PRO A 85 23.82 11.08 5.39
N ALA A 86 25.10 11.37 5.13
CA ALA A 86 25.58 11.88 3.85
C ALA A 86 26.06 10.78 2.89
N LYS A 87 26.16 9.54 3.38
CA LYS A 87 26.81 8.43 2.67
C LYS A 87 25.93 7.19 2.61
N THR A 88 25.36 6.75 3.72
CA THR A 88 24.55 5.54 3.77
C THR A 88 23.32 5.66 2.87
N VAL A 89 23.20 4.72 1.93
CA VAL A 89 22.09 4.65 0.97
C VAL A 89 20.97 3.78 1.54
N PHE A 90 19.74 4.29 1.46
CA PHE A 90 18.51 3.61 1.88
C PHE A 90 17.58 3.44 0.68
N GLU A 91 16.66 2.48 0.78
CA GLU A 91 15.52 2.42 -0.11
C GLU A 91 14.45 3.39 0.39
N TYR A 92 14.09 4.40 -0.41
CA TYR A 92 13.05 5.37 -0.02
C TYR A 92 11.64 4.79 -0.09
N GLY A 93 11.44 3.65 -0.75
CA GLY A 93 10.13 3.04 -0.92
C GLY A 93 9.14 4.00 -1.60
N SER A 94 7.90 4.04 -1.11
CA SER A 94 6.82 4.82 -1.74
C SER A 94 6.99 6.35 -1.73
N ILE A 95 7.99 6.90 -1.04
CA ILE A 95 8.42 8.30 -1.26
C ILE A 95 8.79 8.52 -2.74
N SER A 96 9.21 7.47 -3.45
CA SER A 96 9.48 7.49 -4.90
C SER A 96 8.35 8.11 -5.73
N LYS A 97 7.10 7.94 -5.29
CA LYS A 97 5.92 8.49 -6.00
C LYS A 97 5.94 10.00 -6.09
N LEU A 98 6.54 10.69 -5.12
CA LEU A 98 6.64 12.14 -5.10
C LEU A 98 7.45 12.65 -6.30
N PHE A 99 8.46 11.90 -6.75
CA PHE A 99 9.25 12.26 -7.94
C PHE A 99 8.46 12.04 -9.24
N VAL A 100 7.60 11.02 -9.31
CA VAL A 100 6.62 10.85 -10.40
C VAL A 100 5.69 12.05 -10.49
N TRP A 101 5.08 12.44 -9.37
CA TRP A 101 4.13 13.56 -9.35
C TRP A 101 4.80 14.90 -9.63
N THR A 102 6.03 15.10 -9.14
CA THR A 102 6.87 16.25 -9.52
C THR A 102 7.09 16.29 -11.03
N SER A 103 7.46 15.16 -11.64
CA SER A 103 7.69 15.05 -13.08
C SER A 103 6.43 15.34 -13.91
N ILE A 104 5.28 14.83 -13.47
CA ILE A 104 4.00 15.13 -14.12
C ILE A 104 3.71 16.63 -14.05
N MET A 105 3.87 17.26 -12.89
CA MET A 105 3.62 18.70 -12.73
C MET A 105 4.61 19.55 -13.55
N GLN A 106 5.86 19.11 -13.72
CA GLN A 106 6.81 19.73 -14.65
C GLN A 106 6.32 19.67 -16.10
N LEU A 107 5.71 18.56 -16.53
CA LEU A 107 5.13 18.40 -17.86
C LEU A 107 3.81 19.16 -18.03
N VAL A 108 3.03 19.33 -16.96
CA VAL A 108 1.84 20.22 -16.92
C VAL A 108 2.27 21.67 -17.14
N GLU A 109 3.30 22.16 -16.44
CA GLU A 109 3.84 23.51 -16.62
C GLU A 109 4.38 23.74 -18.04
N GLN A 110 4.87 22.68 -18.70
CA GLN A 110 5.29 22.72 -20.10
C GLN A 110 4.12 22.69 -21.11
N GLY A 111 2.88 22.53 -20.65
CA GLY A 111 1.69 22.37 -21.50
C GLY A 111 1.64 21.03 -22.24
N LYS A 112 2.41 20.02 -21.79
CA LYS A 112 2.47 18.68 -22.40
C LYS A 112 1.46 17.71 -21.79
N ILE A 113 1.05 17.94 -20.55
CA ILE A 113 0.03 17.16 -19.85
C ILE A 113 -1.11 18.07 -19.40
N GLU A 114 -2.33 17.62 -19.63
CA GLU A 114 -3.56 18.10 -19.01
C GLU A 114 -4.04 17.04 -17.99
N LEU A 115 -4.22 17.43 -16.73
CA LEU A 115 -4.51 16.48 -15.63
C LEU A 115 -5.82 15.69 -15.83
N ASN A 116 -6.83 16.32 -16.44
CA ASN A 116 -8.18 15.74 -16.63
C ASN A 116 -8.37 15.07 -18.00
N ARG A 117 -7.30 14.92 -18.79
CA ARG A 117 -7.35 14.21 -20.07
C ARG A 117 -7.08 12.72 -19.87
N ASP A 118 -7.69 11.90 -20.72
CA ASP A 118 -7.50 10.45 -20.74
C ASP A 118 -6.03 10.07 -20.88
N ILE A 119 -5.54 9.19 -20.00
CA ILE A 119 -4.14 8.71 -20.00
C ILE A 119 -3.74 8.04 -21.32
N LYS A 120 -4.70 7.43 -22.05
CA LYS A 120 -4.44 6.78 -23.35
C LYS A 120 -3.96 7.77 -24.41
N THR A 121 -4.19 9.07 -24.22
CA THR A 121 -3.74 10.12 -25.14
C THR A 121 -2.22 10.38 -25.07
N TYR A 122 -1.59 9.99 -23.97
CA TYR A 122 -0.16 10.19 -23.72
C TYR A 122 0.68 8.94 -24.00
N LEU A 123 0.03 7.83 -24.34
CA LEU A 123 0.66 6.53 -24.52
C LEU A 123 0.63 6.12 -25.99
N PRO A 124 1.64 5.38 -26.49
CA PRO A 124 1.64 4.84 -27.84
C PRO A 124 0.39 4.02 -28.11
N GLN A 125 -0.15 4.12 -29.33
CA GLN A 125 -1.40 3.43 -29.69
C GLN A 125 -1.32 1.92 -29.47
N GLU A 126 -0.16 1.30 -29.74
CA GLU A 126 0.08 -0.13 -29.49
C GLU A 126 -0.08 -0.50 -28.01
N PHE A 127 0.38 0.34 -27.10
CA PHE A 127 0.27 0.16 -25.66
C PHE A 127 -1.16 0.45 -25.20
N SER A 128 -1.74 1.56 -25.65
CA SER A 128 -3.13 1.94 -25.34
C SER A 128 -4.16 0.89 -25.76
N ASN A 129 -3.90 0.14 -26.84
CA ASN A 129 -4.74 -0.97 -27.30
C ASN A 129 -4.60 -2.23 -26.42
N GLN A 130 -3.50 -2.38 -25.70
CA GLN A 130 -3.30 -3.46 -24.73
C GLN A 130 -3.96 -3.14 -23.39
N LEU A 131 -4.14 -1.84 -23.07
CA LEU A 131 -4.84 -1.40 -21.87
C LEU A 131 -6.35 -1.68 -21.93
N ASN A 132 -6.75 -2.78 -21.30
CA ASN A 132 -8.15 -3.16 -21.08
C ASN A 132 -8.83 -2.42 -19.90
N TYR A 133 -9.04 -1.11 -20.03
CA TYR A 133 -9.88 -0.31 -19.12
C TYR A 133 -11.13 0.18 -19.84
N GLU A 134 -12.31 -0.08 -19.25
CA GLU A 134 -13.61 0.25 -19.85
C GLU A 134 -13.93 1.75 -19.73
N LYS A 135 -13.57 2.36 -18.61
CA LYS A 135 -13.85 3.76 -18.29
C LYS A 135 -12.59 4.60 -18.43
N THR A 136 -12.76 5.83 -18.89
CA THR A 136 -11.67 6.81 -19.03
C THR A 136 -11.02 7.08 -17.68
N ILE A 137 -9.69 6.96 -17.65
CA ILE A 137 -8.85 7.26 -16.50
C ILE A 137 -8.04 8.50 -16.86
N THR A 138 -7.95 9.45 -15.93
CA THR A 138 -7.16 10.68 -16.10
C THR A 138 -5.89 10.64 -15.25
N ILE A 139 -4.95 11.54 -15.50
CA ILE A 139 -3.75 11.71 -14.66
C ILE A 139 -4.16 12.09 -13.23
N TYR A 140 -5.22 12.90 -13.10
CA TYR A 140 -5.80 13.26 -11.81
C TYR A 140 -6.26 12.01 -11.04
N ASP A 141 -6.93 11.05 -11.68
CA ASP A 141 -7.32 9.79 -11.03
C ASP A 141 -6.12 8.95 -10.57
N LEU A 142 -5.01 8.96 -11.31
CA LEU A 142 -3.78 8.27 -10.92
C LEU A 142 -3.15 8.88 -9.67
N MET A 143 -3.07 10.23 -9.60
CA MET A 143 -2.51 10.98 -8.46
C MET A 143 -3.30 10.77 -7.16
N HIS A 144 -4.62 10.63 -7.28
CA HIS A 144 -5.53 10.50 -6.14
C HIS A 144 -5.80 9.04 -5.74
N HIS A 145 -5.18 8.08 -6.42
CA HIS A 145 -5.47 6.66 -6.26
C HIS A 145 -6.95 6.32 -6.43
N THR A 146 -7.61 6.97 -7.39
CA THR A 146 -9.03 6.79 -7.71
C THR A 146 -9.25 6.25 -9.12
N ALA A 147 -8.22 5.73 -9.79
CA ALA A 147 -8.30 5.13 -11.12
C ALA A 147 -9.19 3.88 -11.22
N GLY A 148 -9.56 3.31 -10.07
CA GLY A 148 -10.47 2.18 -9.96
C GLY A 148 -9.83 0.81 -10.20
N PHE A 149 -8.50 0.72 -10.17
CA PHE A 149 -7.79 -0.55 -10.26
C PHE A 149 -7.95 -1.39 -9.00
N GLU A 150 -8.04 -2.70 -9.19
CA GLU A 150 -7.88 -3.67 -8.11
C GLU A 150 -6.41 -3.74 -7.65
N GLU A 151 -6.18 -4.30 -6.46
CA GLU A 151 -4.83 -4.54 -5.96
C GLU A 151 -4.11 -5.59 -6.84
N TYR A 152 -2.87 -5.27 -7.24
CA TYR A 152 -1.96 -6.19 -7.92
C TYR A 152 -0.85 -6.64 -6.96
N PRO A 153 -1.00 -7.78 -6.26
CA PRO A 153 -0.01 -8.25 -5.27
C PRO A 153 1.13 -9.08 -5.87
N PHE A 154 1.30 -9.06 -7.20
CA PHE A 154 2.32 -9.84 -7.91
C PHE A 154 3.46 -8.93 -8.35
N ASP A 155 4.62 -9.51 -8.60
CA ASP A 155 5.82 -8.80 -9.08
C ASP A 155 6.12 -7.52 -8.26
N LEU A 156 5.86 -7.53 -6.95
CA LEU A 156 6.12 -6.36 -6.10
C LEU A 156 7.62 -6.22 -5.78
N ILE A 157 8.32 -7.35 -5.71
CA ILE A 157 9.72 -7.46 -5.31
C ILE A 157 10.36 -8.58 -6.12
N TYR A 158 11.57 -8.36 -6.63
CA TYR A 158 12.45 -9.38 -7.19
C TYR A 158 13.70 -9.55 -6.33
N THR A 159 14.33 -10.72 -6.42
CA THR A 159 15.51 -11.09 -5.61
C THR A 159 16.81 -11.11 -6.39
N SER A 160 16.73 -10.97 -7.71
CA SER A 160 17.87 -10.91 -8.62
C SER A 160 17.63 -9.83 -9.67
N LYS A 161 18.71 -9.12 -10.03
CA LYS A 161 18.67 -8.04 -11.02
C LYS A 161 18.29 -8.56 -12.41
N GLU A 162 18.65 -9.80 -12.72
CA GLU A 162 18.33 -10.46 -14.00
C GLU A 162 16.82 -10.73 -14.17
N GLU A 163 16.05 -10.60 -13.09
CA GLU A 163 14.58 -10.73 -13.12
C GLU A 163 13.89 -9.42 -13.50
N VAL A 164 14.59 -8.27 -13.40
CA VAL A 164 14.03 -6.95 -13.72
C VAL A 164 13.89 -6.83 -15.23
N VAL A 165 12.66 -6.55 -15.67
CA VAL A 165 12.29 -6.36 -17.09
C VAL A 165 11.96 -4.89 -17.35
N PRO A 166 11.94 -4.44 -18.62
CA PRO A 166 11.53 -3.07 -18.95
C PRO A 166 10.13 -2.72 -18.41
N LEU A 167 9.94 -1.47 -17.97
CA LEU A 167 8.69 -1.00 -17.35
C LEU A 167 7.45 -1.27 -18.23
N LYS A 168 7.57 -1.01 -19.53
CA LYS A 168 6.51 -1.29 -20.52
C LYS A 168 6.04 -2.74 -20.48
N GLU A 169 6.98 -3.69 -20.43
CA GLU A 169 6.65 -5.12 -20.42
C GLU A 169 5.91 -5.50 -19.13
N LEU A 170 6.34 -4.97 -17.99
CA LEU A 170 5.70 -5.21 -16.70
C LEU A 170 4.27 -4.64 -16.65
N LEU A 171 4.08 -3.41 -17.16
CA LEU A 171 2.77 -2.75 -17.18
C LEU A 171 1.76 -3.46 -18.09
N VAL A 172 2.23 -4.08 -19.19
CA VAL A 172 1.37 -4.86 -20.09
C VAL A 172 1.03 -6.22 -19.51
N ASN A 173 2.00 -6.92 -18.90
CA ASN A 173 1.83 -8.28 -18.41
C ASN A 173 1.15 -8.37 -17.03
N GLY A 174 1.13 -7.28 -16.27
CA GLY A 174 0.60 -7.20 -14.91
C GLY A 174 -0.55 -6.21 -14.76
N GLN A 175 -1.44 -6.13 -15.75
CA GLN A 175 -2.50 -5.13 -15.78
C GLN A 175 -3.64 -5.48 -14.80
N PRO A 176 -3.86 -4.70 -13.71
CA PRO A 176 -4.99 -4.94 -12.82
C PRO A 176 -6.31 -4.62 -13.52
N LYS A 177 -7.38 -5.34 -13.19
CA LYS A 177 -8.72 -4.97 -13.69
C LYS A 177 -9.19 -3.67 -13.08
N GLN A 178 -9.89 -2.87 -13.88
CA GLN A 178 -10.68 -1.75 -13.39
C GLN A 178 -11.99 -2.30 -12.80
N ILE A 179 -12.12 -2.22 -11.47
CA ILE A 179 -13.27 -2.76 -10.71
C ILE A 179 -14.13 -1.66 -10.05
N TYR A 180 -13.64 -0.42 -10.04
CA TYR A 180 -14.41 0.75 -9.62
C TYR A 180 -14.44 1.81 -10.72
N ASP A 181 -15.37 2.74 -10.58
CA ASP A 181 -15.49 3.88 -11.47
C ASP A 181 -14.35 4.87 -11.16
N PRO A 182 -13.62 5.37 -12.18
CA PRO A 182 -12.62 6.42 -11.96
C PRO A 182 -13.21 7.60 -11.19
N GLY A 183 -12.48 8.06 -10.18
CA GLY A 183 -12.91 9.14 -9.27
C GLY A 183 -13.83 8.70 -8.12
N SER A 184 -14.40 7.48 -8.13
CA SER A 184 -15.43 7.10 -7.15
C SER A 184 -14.88 6.56 -5.84
N THR A 185 -13.72 5.90 -5.86
CA THR A 185 -13.22 5.10 -4.75
C THR A 185 -11.72 5.26 -4.60
N ILE A 186 -11.25 5.56 -3.40
CA ILE A 186 -9.82 5.60 -3.07
C ILE A 186 -9.33 4.17 -2.85
N ALA A 187 -8.40 3.72 -3.68
CA ALA A 187 -7.71 2.44 -3.56
C ALA A 187 -6.26 2.61 -4.03
N TYR A 188 -5.34 2.69 -3.06
CA TYR A 188 -3.91 2.87 -3.33
C TYR A 188 -3.39 1.88 -4.37
N SER A 189 -2.68 2.39 -5.38
CA SER A 189 -2.24 1.57 -6.52
C SER A 189 -0.82 1.94 -6.94
N ASN A 190 0.10 0.99 -6.78
CA ASN A 190 1.46 1.09 -7.31
C ASN A 190 1.45 1.05 -8.86
N TYR A 191 0.54 0.27 -9.44
CA TYR A 191 0.37 0.20 -10.89
C TYR A 191 -0.01 1.58 -11.47
N ALA A 192 -0.95 2.28 -10.82
CA ALA A 192 -1.37 3.63 -11.22
C ALA A 192 -0.21 4.64 -11.21
N THR A 193 0.71 4.53 -10.25
CA THR A 193 1.90 5.39 -10.22
C THR A 193 2.94 4.98 -11.27
N ALA A 194 3.14 3.68 -11.47
CA ALA A 194 4.08 3.16 -12.46
C ALA A 194 3.67 3.53 -13.89
N ILE A 195 2.38 3.50 -14.22
CA ILE A 195 1.90 3.98 -15.53
C ILE A 195 2.09 5.50 -15.69
N ALA A 196 1.98 6.30 -14.62
CA ALA A 196 2.29 7.72 -14.66
C ALA A 196 3.79 7.98 -14.94
N GLY A 197 4.69 7.20 -14.32
CA GLY A 197 6.13 7.23 -14.65
C GLY A 197 6.39 6.88 -16.12
N TYR A 198 5.70 5.85 -16.64
CA TYR A 198 5.81 5.48 -18.06
C TYR A 198 5.26 6.56 -19.01
N ILE A 199 4.21 7.29 -18.63
CA ILE A 199 3.73 8.46 -19.38
C ILE A 199 4.81 9.56 -19.47
N VAL A 200 5.56 9.79 -18.39
CA VAL A 200 6.69 10.74 -18.41
C VAL A 200 7.77 10.27 -19.39
N GLU A 201 8.10 8.97 -19.40
CA GLU A 201 9.05 8.37 -20.34
C GLU A 201 8.61 8.59 -21.80
N GLU A 202 7.36 8.28 -22.12
CA GLU A 202 6.81 8.42 -23.48
C GLU A 202 6.75 9.88 -23.96
N ILE A 203 6.37 10.82 -23.09
CA ILE A 203 6.30 12.24 -23.45
C ILE A 203 7.68 12.87 -23.58
N SER A 204 8.63 12.45 -22.74
CA SER A 204 9.98 13.03 -22.70
C SER A 204 10.92 12.42 -23.75
N GLY A 205 10.71 11.15 -24.13
CA GLY A 205 11.60 10.39 -25.01
C GLY A 205 12.87 9.86 -24.32
N SER A 206 12.90 9.88 -22.98
CA SER A 206 13.99 9.36 -22.14
C SER A 206 13.42 8.38 -21.13
N GLU A 207 14.21 7.39 -20.70
CA GLU A 207 13.78 6.51 -19.61
C GLU A 207 13.39 7.33 -18.38
N PHE A 208 12.35 6.92 -17.65
CA PHE A 208 11.87 7.70 -16.51
C PHE A 208 12.97 7.95 -15.45
N SER A 209 13.83 6.96 -15.19
CA SER A 209 14.97 7.12 -14.27
C SER A 209 15.95 8.23 -14.71
N GLU A 210 16.19 8.38 -16.01
CA GLU A 210 17.01 9.47 -16.57
C GLU A 210 16.30 10.83 -16.45
N TYR A 211 14.99 10.85 -16.68
CA TYR A 211 14.19 12.07 -16.53
C TYR A 211 14.27 12.60 -15.10
N GLU A 212 14.05 11.74 -14.10
CA GLU A 212 14.14 12.12 -12.68
C GLU A 212 15.54 12.61 -12.31
N ARG A 213 16.58 11.90 -12.77
CA ARG A 213 17.97 12.30 -12.54
C ARG A 213 18.25 13.71 -13.04
N ASP A 214 17.83 14.02 -14.26
CA ASP A 214 18.22 15.26 -14.93
C ASP A 214 17.31 16.45 -14.59
N ASN A 215 16.02 16.21 -14.30
CA ASN A 215 15.03 17.25 -14.04
C ASN A 215 14.70 17.42 -12.55
N ILE A 216 15.06 16.47 -11.69
CA ILE A 216 14.81 16.55 -10.24
C ILE A 216 16.13 16.40 -9.48
N PHE A 217 16.80 15.24 -9.54
CA PHE A 217 17.92 14.94 -8.64
C PHE A 217 19.05 15.96 -8.79
N LYS A 218 19.54 16.18 -10.01
CA LYS A 218 20.58 17.19 -10.27
C LYS A 218 20.13 18.63 -9.93
N LYS A 219 18.84 18.94 -10.11
CA LYS A 219 18.29 20.27 -9.84
C LYS A 219 18.15 20.56 -8.34
N ALA A 220 17.82 19.53 -7.58
CA ALA A 220 17.73 19.56 -6.12
C ALA A 220 19.04 19.17 -5.44
N ASN A 221 20.17 19.05 -6.14
CA ASN A 221 21.47 18.66 -5.55
C ASN A 221 21.42 17.30 -4.81
N MET A 222 20.72 16.34 -5.39
CA MET A 222 20.65 14.94 -4.94
C MET A 222 21.67 14.11 -5.73
N MET A 223 22.94 14.17 -5.33
CA MET A 223 24.04 13.65 -6.15
C MET A 223 24.39 12.18 -5.88
N LYS A 224 23.76 11.57 -4.88
CA LYS A 224 23.90 10.17 -4.45
C LYS A 224 22.52 9.49 -4.38
N THR A 225 21.76 9.65 -5.46
CA THR A 225 20.40 9.11 -5.58
C THR A 225 20.23 8.45 -6.95
N SER A 226 19.72 7.22 -6.96
CA SER A 226 19.40 6.44 -8.15
C SER A 226 17.89 6.28 -8.26
N GLY A 227 17.35 6.57 -9.45
CA GLY A 227 15.96 6.25 -9.82
C GLY A 227 15.84 4.90 -10.53
N HIS A 228 16.96 4.32 -10.99
CA HIS A 228 16.95 3.07 -11.73
C HIS A 228 16.71 1.86 -10.81
N PRO A 229 15.88 0.87 -11.20
CA PRO A 229 15.53 -0.27 -10.35
C PRO A 229 16.73 -1.10 -9.90
N VAL A 230 17.82 -1.13 -10.68
CA VAL A 230 19.05 -1.89 -10.40
C VAL A 230 20.30 -1.00 -10.24
N LEU A 231 20.11 0.30 -9.99
CA LEU A 231 21.19 1.28 -9.76
C LEU A 231 22.16 1.47 -10.94
N GLU A 232 21.72 1.27 -12.19
CA GLU A 232 22.61 1.40 -13.37
C GLU A 232 23.02 2.84 -13.67
N ASP A 233 22.21 3.81 -13.25
CA ASP A 233 22.52 5.25 -13.34
C ASP A 233 23.61 5.67 -12.34
N TYR A 234 23.73 4.99 -11.19
CA TYR A 234 24.78 5.23 -10.17
C TYR A 234 25.24 3.92 -9.49
N PRO A 235 26.04 3.07 -10.16
CA PRO A 235 26.44 1.76 -9.64
C PRO A 235 27.26 1.82 -8.34
N GLU A 236 27.96 2.93 -8.08
CA GLU A 236 28.74 3.15 -6.86
C GLU A 236 27.89 3.13 -5.59
N LEU A 237 26.59 3.45 -5.68
CA LEU A 237 25.68 3.46 -4.53
C LEU A 237 25.47 2.08 -3.92
N GLU A 238 25.72 1.00 -4.67
CA GLU A 238 25.62 -0.37 -4.17
C GLU A 238 26.56 -0.62 -2.98
N GLN A 239 27.74 0.02 -2.95
CA GLN A 239 28.72 -0.17 -1.88
C GLN A 239 28.32 0.54 -0.58
N ASP A 240 27.54 1.60 -0.69
CA ASP A 240 27.13 2.45 0.43
C ASP A 240 25.72 2.12 0.93
N LYS A 241 25.04 1.15 0.29
CA LYS A 241 23.69 0.73 0.69
C LYS A 241 23.71 0.02 2.03
N ALA A 242 22.86 0.48 2.94
CA ALA A 242 22.62 -0.19 4.21
C ALA A 242 22.09 -1.61 3.99
N THR A 243 22.39 -2.48 4.94
CA THR A 243 21.76 -3.79 5.03
C THR A 243 20.37 -3.62 5.62
N GLY A 244 19.35 -4.14 4.95
CA GLY A 244 17.97 -4.13 5.44
C GLY A 244 17.70 -5.29 6.41
N TYR A 245 16.80 -5.08 7.36
CA TYR A 245 16.49 -6.08 8.39
C TYR A 245 14.98 -6.31 8.55
N ILE A 246 14.61 -7.55 8.87
CA ILE A 246 13.26 -7.93 9.30
C ILE A 246 13.33 -8.30 10.78
N LYS A 247 12.50 -7.64 11.61
CA LYS A 247 12.39 -7.98 13.02
C LYS A 247 11.55 -9.25 13.20
N VAL A 248 12.14 -10.28 13.79
CA VAL A 248 11.45 -11.53 14.16
C VAL A 248 11.61 -11.74 15.66
N LYS A 249 10.53 -11.51 16.41
CA LYS A 249 10.57 -11.44 17.89
C LYS A 249 11.55 -10.35 18.33
N GLU A 250 12.60 -10.69 19.08
CA GLU A 250 13.61 -9.75 19.59
C GLU A 250 14.90 -9.75 18.74
N GLU A 251 14.90 -10.38 17.56
CA GLU A 251 16.08 -10.47 16.70
C GLU A 251 15.86 -9.76 15.37
N PHE A 252 16.91 -9.11 14.86
CA PHE A 252 16.95 -8.54 13.51
C PHE A 252 17.62 -9.53 12.57
N ILE A 253 16.86 -10.02 11.58
CA ILE A 253 17.35 -10.92 10.55
C ILE A 253 17.68 -10.10 9.31
N GLU A 254 18.90 -10.24 8.80
CA GLU A 254 19.31 -9.62 7.54
C GLU A 254 18.38 -10.08 6.40
N ALA A 255 17.79 -9.11 5.71
CA ALA A 255 17.04 -9.36 4.49
C ALA A 255 17.99 -9.37 3.30
N GLY A 256 17.73 -10.27 2.35
CA GLY A 256 18.46 -10.27 1.08
C GLY A 256 18.18 -9.01 0.27
N TRP A 257 19.08 -8.71 -0.66
CA TRP A 257 18.88 -7.62 -1.62
C TRP A 257 17.57 -7.83 -2.40
N SER A 258 16.84 -6.74 -2.61
CA SER A 258 15.55 -6.77 -3.28
C SER A 258 15.43 -5.63 -4.30
N TYR A 259 14.63 -5.85 -5.34
CA TYR A 259 14.41 -4.89 -6.42
C TYR A 259 12.90 -4.67 -6.61
N VAL A 260 12.44 -3.42 -6.62
CA VAL A 260 11.02 -3.10 -6.89
C VAL A 260 10.86 -2.88 -8.41
N PRO A 261 10.13 -3.74 -9.14
CA PRO A 261 10.15 -3.68 -10.60
C PRO A 261 9.13 -2.68 -11.16
N LEU A 262 8.03 -2.39 -10.44
CA LEU A 262 7.21 -1.19 -10.68
C LEU A 262 7.96 0.06 -10.17
N TYR A 263 9.15 0.28 -10.73
CA TYR A 263 10.19 1.09 -10.13
C TYR A 263 9.82 2.56 -9.87
N PRO A 264 8.99 3.24 -10.70
CA PRO A 264 8.54 4.60 -10.39
C PRO A 264 7.77 4.68 -9.07
N ALA A 265 7.15 3.57 -8.64
CA ALA A 265 6.34 3.52 -7.44
C ALA A 265 7.15 3.28 -6.16
N GLY A 266 8.42 2.88 -6.22
CA GLY A 266 9.13 2.44 -5.01
C GLY A 266 10.64 2.22 -5.04
N SER A 267 11.33 2.46 -6.16
CA SER A 267 12.74 2.03 -6.33
C SER A 267 13.79 3.10 -6.09
N VAL A 268 13.43 4.33 -5.72
CA VAL A 268 14.46 5.35 -5.50
C VAL A 268 15.31 4.96 -4.31
N ASN A 269 16.62 4.88 -4.53
CA ASN A 269 17.63 4.60 -3.52
C ASN A 269 18.51 5.85 -3.36
N GLY A 270 18.71 6.33 -2.14
CA GLY A 270 19.55 7.50 -1.91
C GLY A 270 19.88 7.74 -0.44
N THR A 271 20.58 8.84 -0.16
CA THR A 271 21.02 9.22 1.18
C THR A 271 20.01 10.09 1.92
N LEU A 272 20.17 10.29 3.23
CA LEU A 272 19.29 11.22 3.97
C LEU A 272 19.43 12.66 3.46
N HIS A 273 20.67 13.10 3.20
CA HIS A 273 20.95 14.47 2.77
C HIS A 273 20.34 14.80 1.41
N ASP A 274 20.38 13.85 0.47
CA ASP A 274 19.73 14.03 -0.82
C ASP A 274 18.22 14.20 -0.68
N LEU A 275 17.55 13.35 0.10
CA LEU A 275 16.11 13.49 0.32
C LEU A 275 15.75 14.78 1.07
N ALA A 276 16.60 15.22 2.00
CA ALA A 276 16.45 16.53 2.65
C ALA A 276 16.60 17.69 1.64
N ASN A 277 17.49 17.59 0.66
CA ASN A 277 17.61 18.60 -0.39
C ASN A 277 16.39 18.62 -1.32
N PHE A 278 15.74 17.47 -1.57
CA PHE A 278 14.44 17.42 -2.24
C PHE A 278 13.35 18.16 -1.45
N ALA A 279 13.27 17.91 -0.13
CA ALA A 279 12.36 18.64 0.75
C ALA A 279 12.60 20.16 0.71
N ILE A 280 13.86 20.60 0.74
CA ILE A 280 14.24 22.01 0.58
C ILE A 280 13.82 22.56 -0.79
N ALA A 281 14.02 21.80 -1.86
CA ALA A 281 13.63 22.21 -3.21
C ALA A 281 12.11 22.39 -3.37
N LEU A 282 11.30 21.69 -2.57
CA LEU A 282 9.85 21.85 -2.50
C LEU A 282 9.38 23.00 -1.60
N MET A 283 10.29 23.60 -0.82
CA MET A 283 10.02 24.72 0.08
C MET A 283 10.99 25.88 -0.19
N PRO A 284 11.00 26.48 -1.40
CA PRO A 284 11.88 27.58 -1.67
C PRO A 284 11.48 28.77 -0.79
N ASN A 285 12.48 29.46 -0.25
CA ASN A 285 12.29 30.68 0.53
C ASN A 285 11.41 31.68 -0.25
N ASN A 286 10.60 32.46 0.46
CA ASN A 286 9.49 33.30 -0.06
C ASN A 286 9.84 34.32 -1.18
N LYS A 287 11.07 34.36 -1.67
CA LYS A 287 11.54 35.25 -2.74
C LYS A 287 12.00 34.54 -4.01
N ASP A 288 12.15 33.21 -3.98
CA ASP A 288 12.75 32.43 -5.06
C ASP A 288 11.77 31.38 -5.63
N ASN A 289 11.94 31.07 -6.91
CA ASN A 289 11.31 29.90 -7.51
C ASN A 289 12.03 28.64 -7.02
N SER A 290 11.28 27.53 -6.91
CA SER A 290 11.89 26.21 -6.72
C SER A 290 12.82 25.88 -7.89
N PRO A 291 13.95 25.19 -7.67
CA PRO A 291 14.76 24.69 -8.77
C PRO A 291 14.03 23.63 -9.63
N LEU A 292 12.89 23.11 -9.16
CA LEU A 292 12.10 22.08 -9.83
C LEU A 292 11.08 22.64 -10.82
N PHE A 293 10.67 23.89 -10.68
CA PHE A 293 9.60 24.50 -11.47
C PHE A 293 10.00 25.89 -11.99
N LYS A 294 9.50 26.27 -13.16
CA LYS A 294 9.74 27.61 -13.72
C LYS A 294 8.99 28.68 -12.96
N THR A 295 7.86 28.33 -12.34
CA THR A 295 6.98 29.25 -11.64
C THR A 295 6.63 28.72 -10.24
N ARG A 296 6.49 29.65 -9.30
CA ARG A 296 5.96 29.37 -7.96
C ARG A 296 4.53 28.83 -8.00
N GLU A 297 3.71 29.30 -8.94
CA GLU A 297 2.32 28.87 -9.11
C GLU A 297 2.19 27.35 -9.32
N THR A 298 3.06 26.74 -10.14
CA THR A 298 3.05 25.28 -10.34
C THR A 298 3.31 24.53 -9.04
N LEU A 299 4.29 24.99 -8.24
CA LEU A 299 4.62 24.39 -6.95
C LEU A 299 3.47 24.57 -5.95
N ASP A 300 2.94 25.78 -5.82
CA ASP A 300 1.84 26.07 -4.90
C ASP A 300 0.60 25.23 -5.26
N ASN A 301 0.29 25.10 -6.55
CA ASN A 301 -0.80 24.23 -7.01
C ASN A 301 -0.53 22.77 -6.64
N MET A 302 0.68 22.26 -6.92
CA MET A 302 1.07 20.88 -6.60
C MET A 302 0.93 20.56 -5.10
N LEU A 303 1.31 21.49 -4.21
CA LEU A 303 1.23 21.27 -2.75
C LEU A 303 -0.12 21.68 -2.13
N SER A 304 -1.02 22.27 -2.92
CA SER A 304 -2.38 22.58 -2.48
C SER A 304 -3.25 21.33 -2.40
N GLN A 305 -4.22 21.32 -1.48
CA GLN A 305 -5.19 20.24 -1.37
C GLN A 305 -5.95 20.09 -2.70
N SER A 306 -5.88 18.91 -3.28
CA SER A 306 -6.51 18.60 -4.57
C SER A 306 -7.64 17.61 -4.43
N GLY A 307 -7.64 16.75 -3.40
CA GLY A 307 -8.73 15.80 -3.15
C GLY A 307 -8.96 15.61 -1.66
N THR A 308 -10.23 15.53 -1.28
CA THR A 308 -10.67 15.17 0.07
C THR A 308 -12.08 14.56 0.07
N PRO A 309 -12.34 13.50 0.85
CA PRO A 309 -13.69 12.96 1.02
C PRO A 309 -14.56 13.82 1.95
N HIS A 310 -13.97 14.67 2.79
CA HIS A 310 -14.67 15.51 3.77
C HIS A 310 -13.77 16.65 4.22
N THR A 311 -14.31 17.86 4.45
CA THR A 311 -13.51 19.08 4.77
C THR A 311 -12.60 18.96 5.99
N GLU A 312 -12.87 18.02 6.89
CA GLU A 312 -12.07 17.74 8.10
C GLU A 312 -11.13 16.54 7.95
N ILE A 313 -11.11 15.89 6.78
CA ILE A 313 -10.20 14.81 6.43
C ILE A 313 -9.19 15.34 5.42
N LEU A 314 -7.94 15.41 5.85
CA LEU A 314 -6.82 15.63 4.95
C LEU A 314 -6.55 14.36 4.14
N SER A 315 -6.24 14.51 2.86
CA SER A 315 -6.19 13.40 1.92
C SER A 315 -5.03 13.60 0.96
N ASN A 316 -5.19 14.40 -0.09
CA ASN A 316 -4.24 14.43 -1.20
C ASN A 316 -3.99 15.86 -1.72
N ALA A 317 -2.73 16.14 -2.04
CA ALA A 317 -2.22 17.35 -2.67
C ALA A 317 -1.41 16.98 -3.92
N HIS A 318 -2.10 16.80 -5.05
CA HIS A 318 -1.59 16.34 -6.35
C HIS A 318 -0.58 15.20 -6.26
N GLY A 319 -0.91 14.18 -5.45
CA GLY A 319 -0.12 12.97 -5.23
C GLY A 319 0.72 12.98 -3.95
N PHE A 320 0.79 14.11 -3.24
CA PHE A 320 1.35 14.19 -1.89
C PHE A 320 0.26 13.88 -0.87
N TRP A 321 0.55 13.06 0.12
CA TRP A 321 -0.36 12.82 1.22
C TRP A 321 -0.27 13.95 2.22
N GLU A 322 -1.42 14.45 2.61
CA GLU A 322 -1.52 15.50 3.62
C GLU A 322 -1.36 14.92 5.04
N TYR A 323 -0.68 15.65 5.92
CA TYR A 323 -0.45 15.27 7.31
C TYR A 323 -1.14 16.28 8.24
N ASP A 324 -1.95 15.79 9.18
CA ASP A 324 -2.77 16.58 10.11
C ASP A 324 -1.98 16.93 11.39
N GLY A 325 -0.91 17.71 11.21
CA GLY A 325 -0.09 18.24 12.30
C GLY A 325 -0.66 19.48 12.97
N GLN A 326 0.08 20.08 13.90
CA GLN A 326 -0.26 21.43 14.42
C GLN A 326 -0.31 22.46 13.28
N VAL A 327 0.52 22.23 12.26
CA VAL A 327 0.43 22.82 10.94
C VAL A 327 0.18 21.73 9.91
N ARG A 328 -0.46 22.10 8.80
CA ARG A 328 -0.67 21.18 7.68
C ARG A 328 0.69 20.75 7.12
N GLY A 329 0.91 19.44 7.04
CA GLY A 329 2.03 18.87 6.32
C GLY A 329 1.59 18.25 4.99
N VAL A 330 2.54 18.02 4.10
CA VAL A 330 2.41 17.20 2.88
C VAL A 330 3.64 16.34 2.72
N GLY A 331 3.50 15.14 2.18
CA GLY A 331 4.61 14.20 2.10
C GLY A 331 4.20 12.81 1.66
N HIS A 332 4.99 11.80 2.03
CA HIS A 332 4.65 10.40 1.83
C HIS A 332 5.50 9.50 2.73
N GLY A 333 4.94 8.38 3.18
CA GLY A 333 5.70 7.30 3.81
C GLY A 333 6.24 6.30 2.78
N GLY A 334 7.22 5.49 3.15
CA GLY A 334 7.75 4.44 2.29
C GLY A 334 8.01 3.16 3.05
N ASN A 335 7.77 2.04 2.38
CA ASN A 335 8.15 0.71 2.86
C ASN A 335 8.60 -0.12 1.65
N THR A 336 9.66 -0.89 1.83
CA THR A 336 10.06 -1.97 0.93
C THR A 336 10.14 -3.29 1.72
N LEU A 337 10.90 -4.28 1.25
CA LEU A 337 11.08 -5.54 1.98
C LEU A 337 11.65 -5.34 3.39
N ALA A 338 12.56 -4.36 3.53
CA ALA A 338 13.45 -4.28 4.68
C ALA A 338 13.82 -2.86 5.10
N PHE A 339 13.16 -1.86 4.52
CA PHE A 339 13.36 -0.44 4.80
C PHE A 339 12.01 0.23 5.03
N SER A 340 12.02 1.22 5.91
CA SER A 340 10.88 2.11 6.14
C SER A 340 11.36 3.56 6.14
N SER A 341 10.52 4.46 5.66
CA SER A 341 10.86 5.87 5.52
C SER A 341 9.63 6.74 5.71
N ASN A 342 9.87 8.00 6.07
CA ASN A 342 8.85 9.02 6.04
C ASN A 342 9.47 10.38 5.75
N MET A 343 8.81 11.15 4.90
CA MET A 343 9.13 12.56 4.67
C MET A 343 7.85 13.36 4.75
N VAL A 344 7.82 14.36 5.63
CA VAL A 344 6.73 15.33 5.73
C VAL A 344 7.32 16.73 5.74
N ILE A 345 6.79 17.60 4.89
CA ILE A 345 7.13 19.01 4.82
C ILE A 345 5.90 19.86 5.20
N ALA A 346 6.10 21.00 5.85
CA ALA A 346 5.12 22.06 6.07
C ALA A 346 5.56 23.28 5.26
N PRO A 347 5.10 23.41 4.00
CA PRO A 347 5.57 24.46 3.09
C PRO A 347 5.34 25.87 3.63
N GLU A 348 4.23 26.09 4.34
CA GLU A 348 3.89 27.38 4.93
C GLU A 348 4.84 27.79 6.07
N GLU A 349 5.46 26.81 6.73
CA GLU A 349 6.42 27.01 7.82
C GLU A 349 7.87 26.84 7.35
N ASN A 350 8.11 26.53 6.08
CA ASN A 350 9.41 26.11 5.52
C ASN A 350 10.11 25.07 6.41
N PHE A 351 9.37 24.12 6.99
CA PHE A 351 9.89 23.12 7.92
C PHE A 351 9.67 21.71 7.37
N GLY A 352 10.59 20.77 7.60
CA GLY A 352 10.40 19.39 7.17
C GLY A 352 11.13 18.39 8.04
N VAL A 353 10.57 17.19 8.10
CA VAL A 353 11.07 16.05 8.88
C VAL A 353 11.27 14.89 7.91
N ILE A 354 12.48 14.34 7.91
CA ILE A 354 12.86 13.18 7.10
C ILE A 354 13.43 12.11 8.03
N VAL A 355 12.87 10.90 7.95
CA VAL A 355 13.30 9.73 8.72
C VAL A 355 13.47 8.55 7.77
N LEU A 356 14.65 7.92 7.82
CA LEU A 356 14.98 6.71 7.05
C LEU A 356 15.43 5.61 8.00
N THR A 357 14.94 4.38 7.83
CA THR A 357 15.34 3.22 8.64
C THR A 357 15.61 2.01 7.76
N ASN A 358 16.50 1.13 8.23
CA ASN A 358 16.81 -0.15 7.59
C ASN A 358 16.09 -1.33 8.27
N ALA A 359 14.83 -1.10 8.67
CA ALA A 359 13.95 -2.14 9.21
C ALA A 359 12.60 -2.18 8.50
N ALA A 360 12.09 -3.39 8.25
CA ALA A 360 10.78 -3.62 7.64
C ALA A 360 9.63 -3.19 8.58
N GLY A 361 8.70 -2.37 8.09
CA GLY A 361 7.48 -2.00 8.82
C GLY A 361 7.75 -1.19 10.09
N GLU A 362 8.84 -0.43 10.11
CA GLU A 362 9.20 0.45 11.20
C GLU A 362 8.28 1.67 11.17
N MET A 363 7.47 1.83 12.21
CA MET A 363 6.51 2.92 12.32
C MET A 363 6.82 3.87 13.47
N ASP A 364 7.48 3.37 14.53
CA ASP A 364 7.67 4.11 15.77
C ASP A 364 8.61 5.30 15.58
N LEU A 365 9.70 5.14 14.82
CA LEU A 365 10.58 6.24 14.41
C LEU A 365 9.98 7.01 13.24
N CYS A 366 9.57 6.31 12.17
CA CYS A 366 9.15 6.94 10.92
C CYS A 366 7.95 7.89 11.08
N TYR A 367 6.95 7.52 11.88
CA TYR A 367 5.76 8.36 12.09
C TYR A 367 5.81 9.06 13.45
N GLY A 368 6.35 8.41 14.49
CA GLY A 368 6.39 9.00 15.81
C GLY A 368 7.33 10.21 15.95
N LEU A 369 8.46 10.26 15.23
CA LEU A 369 9.28 11.48 15.19
C LEU A 369 8.58 12.62 14.43
N VAL A 370 7.84 12.30 13.37
CA VAL A 370 7.02 13.29 12.67
C VAL A 370 5.96 13.84 13.63
N ASP A 371 5.27 12.96 14.36
CA ASP A 371 4.29 13.33 15.39
C ASP A 371 4.91 14.21 16.49
N LEU A 372 6.12 13.89 16.95
CA LEU A 372 6.84 14.64 17.98
C LEU A 372 7.18 16.07 17.52
N LEU A 373 7.58 16.23 16.25
CA LEU A 373 8.17 17.47 15.74
C LEU A 373 7.16 18.36 15.02
N MET A 374 6.25 17.78 14.26
CA MET A 374 5.15 18.48 13.59
C MET A 374 3.94 18.66 14.53
N GLY A 375 3.91 17.89 15.61
CA GLY A 375 2.76 17.77 16.51
C GLY A 375 1.62 17.00 15.85
N LYS A 376 0.56 16.77 16.63
CA LYS A 376 -0.76 16.44 16.12
C LYS A 376 -1.68 17.58 16.46
N ARG A 377 -2.54 18.00 15.53
CA ARG A 377 -3.51 19.06 15.80
C ARG A 377 -4.29 18.73 17.07
N ASP A 378 -4.27 19.65 18.03
CA ASP A 378 -4.79 19.39 19.36
C ASP A 378 -6.31 19.15 19.27
N LYS A 379 -6.70 17.97 19.77
CA LYS A 379 -8.03 17.37 19.64
C LYS A 379 -9.03 18.01 20.59
N GLN A 380 -9.23 19.32 20.47
CA GLN A 380 -10.45 19.89 21.04
C GLN A 380 -11.60 19.40 20.18
N ILE A 381 -12.24 18.31 20.63
CA ILE A 381 -13.64 18.01 20.31
C ILE A 381 -14.34 19.37 20.37
N PRO A 382 -14.90 19.89 19.26
CA PRO A 382 -15.46 21.23 19.26
C PRO A 382 -16.33 21.39 20.49
N VAL A 383 -15.94 22.36 21.33
CA VAL A 383 -16.72 22.75 22.48
C VAL A 383 -18.12 23.03 21.94
N SER A 384 -19.07 22.21 22.37
CA SER A 384 -20.52 22.27 22.11
C SER A 384 -21.06 21.62 20.82
N VAL A 385 -21.10 20.28 20.79
CA VAL A 385 -22.07 19.46 20.03
C VAL A 385 -23.54 19.75 20.45
N THR A 386 -23.80 20.76 21.28
CA THR A 386 -25.14 21.03 21.83
C THR A 386 -26.12 21.66 20.84
N GLU A 387 -25.72 21.99 19.62
CA GLU A 387 -26.64 22.54 18.59
C GLU A 387 -26.80 21.68 17.32
N ILE A 388 -25.91 20.71 17.05
CA ILE A 388 -26.02 19.85 15.86
C ILE A 388 -26.57 18.49 16.29
N GLN A 389 -27.74 18.13 15.75
CA GLN A 389 -28.29 16.79 15.93
C GLN A 389 -27.44 15.79 15.14
N LEU A 390 -26.65 15.01 15.87
CA LEU A 390 -25.83 13.95 15.31
C LEU A 390 -26.69 12.73 14.90
N PRO A 391 -26.45 12.12 13.72
CA PRO A 391 -27.11 10.87 13.32
C PRO A 391 -26.79 9.72 14.26
N SER A 392 -27.67 8.72 14.34
CA SER A 392 -27.43 7.57 15.23
C SER A 392 -26.33 6.69 14.65
N ALA A 393 -25.35 6.33 15.48
CA ALA A 393 -24.31 5.37 15.13
C ALA A 393 -24.85 3.99 14.69
N LYS A 394 -26.12 3.68 14.98
CA LYS A 394 -26.78 2.46 14.49
C LYS A 394 -26.97 2.43 12.97
N GLU A 395 -27.05 3.59 12.32
CA GLU A 395 -27.24 3.70 10.87
C GLU A 395 -26.04 3.18 10.07
N ILE A 396 -24.86 3.15 10.68
CA ILE A 396 -23.59 2.76 10.05
C ILE A 396 -23.07 1.39 10.54
N GLU A 397 -23.86 0.63 11.28
CA GLU A 397 -23.48 -0.73 11.69
C GLU A 397 -23.35 -1.65 10.46
N GLY A 398 -22.27 -2.42 10.42
CA GLY A 398 -22.04 -3.27 9.26
C GLY A 398 -20.70 -3.98 9.25
N SER A 399 -20.47 -4.68 8.16
CA SER A 399 -19.17 -5.24 7.81
C SER A 399 -18.73 -4.62 6.50
N TYR A 400 -17.47 -4.23 6.45
CA TYR A 400 -16.87 -3.51 5.35
C TYR A 400 -15.57 -4.21 4.96
N VAL A 401 -15.15 -4.03 3.72
CA VAL A 401 -13.90 -4.54 3.19
C VAL A 401 -13.12 -3.39 2.57
N SER A 402 -11.80 -3.40 2.70
CA SER A 402 -10.96 -2.40 2.05
C SER A 402 -11.18 -2.43 0.53
N ALA A 403 -11.32 -1.27 -0.08
CA ALA A 403 -11.39 -1.12 -1.53
C ALA A 403 -10.07 -1.50 -2.20
N ARG A 404 -8.94 -1.37 -1.47
CA ARG A 404 -7.63 -1.91 -1.85
C ARG A 404 -7.63 -3.43 -1.69
N ASN A 405 -8.26 -4.10 -2.64
CA ASN A 405 -8.45 -5.54 -2.69
C ASN A 405 -8.36 -6.02 -4.15
N SER A 406 -8.16 -7.33 -4.36
CA SER A 406 -8.30 -7.98 -5.67
C SER A 406 -9.66 -8.67 -5.75
N GLU A 407 -10.41 -8.48 -6.83
CA GLU A 407 -11.67 -9.20 -7.09
C GLU A 407 -11.54 -10.24 -8.22
N SER A 408 -10.44 -10.22 -8.98
CA SER A 408 -10.31 -11.04 -10.18
C SER A 408 -9.38 -12.24 -10.05
N SER A 409 -8.67 -12.35 -8.91
CA SER A 409 -7.63 -13.35 -8.70
C SER A 409 -7.87 -14.22 -7.47
N TYR A 410 -7.07 -15.28 -7.34
CA TYR A 410 -7.18 -16.23 -6.24
C TYR A 410 -6.90 -15.63 -4.86
N VAL A 411 -6.32 -14.42 -4.80
CA VAL A 411 -6.05 -13.72 -3.54
C VAL A 411 -7.28 -12.99 -3.00
N GLU A 412 -8.34 -12.79 -3.80
CA GLU A 412 -9.58 -12.09 -3.40
C GLU A 412 -10.11 -12.62 -2.07
N GLY A 413 -10.24 -13.94 -1.97
CA GLY A 413 -10.81 -14.59 -0.80
C GLY A 413 -9.98 -14.34 0.47
N PHE A 414 -8.66 -14.17 0.33
CA PHE A 414 -7.76 -13.98 1.46
C PHE A 414 -7.61 -12.51 1.84
N LEU A 415 -7.35 -11.65 0.86
CA LEU A 415 -7.14 -10.22 1.10
C LEU A 415 -8.42 -9.53 1.58
N GLY A 416 -9.57 -9.89 1.00
CA GLY A 416 -10.87 -9.41 1.47
C GLY A 416 -11.18 -9.81 2.91
N PHE A 417 -10.80 -11.03 3.31
CA PHE A 417 -10.96 -11.47 4.70
C PHE A 417 -10.03 -10.74 5.67
N MET A 418 -8.75 -10.57 5.30
CA MET A 418 -7.75 -9.90 6.15
C MET A 418 -8.02 -8.41 6.35
N THR A 419 -8.68 -7.77 5.39
CA THR A 419 -8.97 -6.33 5.41
C THR A 419 -10.38 -6.01 5.90
N MET A 420 -11.14 -7.03 6.32
CA MET A 420 -12.52 -6.83 6.74
C MET A 420 -12.59 -6.08 8.08
N ALA A 421 -13.35 -4.99 8.10
CA ALA A 421 -13.64 -4.19 9.28
C ALA A 421 -15.11 -4.36 9.68
N LYS A 422 -15.39 -4.62 10.96
CA LYS A 422 -16.74 -4.68 11.51
C LYS A 422 -17.02 -3.47 12.38
N VAL A 423 -18.03 -2.69 12.02
CA VAL A 423 -18.48 -1.52 12.77
C VAL A 423 -19.69 -1.91 13.63
N LYS A 424 -19.66 -1.55 14.91
CA LYS A 424 -20.77 -1.70 15.85
C LYS A 424 -20.96 -0.43 16.66
N ALA A 425 -22.21 -0.02 16.86
CA ALA A 425 -22.55 1.05 17.78
C ALA A 425 -22.38 0.59 19.23
N VAL A 426 -21.72 1.42 20.04
CA VAL A 426 -21.62 1.24 21.50
C VAL A 426 -22.59 2.18 22.23
N SER A 427 -22.78 3.38 21.68
CA SER A 427 -23.77 4.37 22.12
C SER A 427 -24.34 5.11 20.90
N GLU A 428 -25.12 6.18 21.10
CA GLU A 428 -25.68 6.96 19.98
C GLU A 428 -24.59 7.62 19.11
N ASN A 429 -23.42 7.94 19.66
CA ASN A 429 -22.34 8.65 18.96
C ASN A 429 -20.99 7.91 19.00
N GLU A 430 -20.95 6.69 19.52
CA GLU A 430 -19.71 5.93 19.64
C GLU A 430 -19.80 4.61 18.89
N ILE A 431 -18.71 4.29 18.18
CA ILE A 431 -18.55 3.01 17.49
C ILE A 431 -17.30 2.28 17.93
N LYS A 432 -17.36 0.96 17.81
CA LYS A 432 -16.20 0.08 17.80
C LYS A 432 -16.00 -0.47 16.40
N VAL A 433 -14.76 -0.39 15.94
CA VAL A 433 -14.29 -1.04 14.72
C VAL A 433 -13.45 -2.25 15.13
N THR A 434 -13.81 -3.44 14.67
CA THR A 434 -13.06 -4.67 14.88
C THR A 434 -12.48 -5.17 13.57
N SER A 435 -11.18 -5.46 13.52
CA SER A 435 -10.49 -6.04 12.38
C SER A 435 -9.38 -6.97 12.87
N MET A 436 -9.26 -8.17 12.28
CA MET A 436 -8.24 -9.18 12.63
C MET A 436 -8.08 -9.45 14.14
N GLY A 437 -9.17 -9.38 14.91
CA GLY A 437 -9.17 -9.59 16.36
C GLY A 437 -8.71 -8.39 17.20
N MET A 438 -8.35 -7.28 16.56
CA MET A 438 -8.05 -6.00 17.20
C MET A 438 -9.29 -5.09 17.18
N GLU A 439 -9.36 -4.16 18.12
CA GLU A 439 -10.46 -3.19 18.25
C GLU A 439 -9.92 -1.76 18.33
N GLY A 440 -10.57 -0.85 17.61
CA GLY A 440 -10.42 0.60 17.74
C GLY A 440 -11.76 1.24 18.14
N SER A 441 -11.71 2.26 18.99
CA SER A 441 -12.90 3.00 19.43
C SER A 441 -12.94 4.36 18.77
N TYR A 442 -14.12 4.82 18.36
CA TYR A 442 -14.28 6.10 17.67
C TYR A 442 -15.50 6.85 18.18
N VAL A 443 -15.42 8.18 18.20
CA VAL A 443 -16.47 9.10 18.62
C VAL A 443 -16.87 9.97 17.44
N GLN A 444 -18.18 10.16 17.25
CA GLN A 444 -18.72 11.05 16.23
C GLN A 444 -18.50 12.52 16.63
N THR A 445 -17.81 13.28 15.79
CA THR A 445 -17.48 14.70 16.03
C THR A 445 -18.33 15.63 15.17
N SER A 446 -18.67 15.20 13.96
CA SER A 446 -19.57 15.84 13.00
C SER A 446 -20.49 14.77 12.39
N PRO A 447 -21.62 15.11 11.73
CA PRO A 447 -22.50 14.11 11.12
C PRO A 447 -21.73 13.11 10.25
N TYR A 448 -21.76 11.83 10.62
CA TYR A 448 -21.07 10.73 9.94
C TYR A 448 -19.53 10.82 9.92
N LEU A 449 -18.92 11.75 10.67
CA LEU A 449 -17.47 11.83 10.85
C LEU A 449 -17.09 11.34 12.24
N TYR A 450 -16.22 10.34 12.28
CA TYR A 450 -15.78 9.69 13.50
C TYR A 450 -14.26 9.82 13.67
N GLU A 451 -13.83 10.16 14.88
CA GLU A 451 -12.42 10.28 15.22
C GLU A 451 -12.01 9.21 16.24
N VAL A 452 -10.80 8.68 16.10
CA VAL A 452 -10.25 7.64 16.97
C VAL A 452 -10.03 8.13 18.40
N VAL A 453 -10.43 7.28 19.35
CA VAL A 453 -10.09 7.37 20.77
C VAL A 453 -9.03 6.32 21.09
N GLY A 454 -7.79 6.77 21.31
CA GLY A 454 -6.65 5.89 21.57
C GLY A 454 -5.94 5.45 20.29
N LYS A 455 -5.76 4.14 20.11
CA LYS A 455 -5.04 3.58 18.96
C LYS A 455 -5.95 3.43 17.75
N SER A 456 -5.46 3.91 16.62
CA SER A 456 -6.07 3.77 15.30
C SER A 456 -6.00 2.34 14.81
N LEU A 457 -7.08 1.86 14.20
CA LEU A 457 -7.12 0.53 13.60
C LEU A 457 -7.13 0.58 12.07
N ILE A 458 -7.95 1.45 11.49
CA ILE A 458 -8.08 1.59 10.03
C ILE A 458 -7.84 3.03 9.54
N GLY A 459 -7.66 3.98 10.45
CA GLY A 459 -7.53 5.41 10.15
C GLY A 459 -7.92 6.25 11.37
N ASP A 460 -7.35 7.44 11.48
CA ASP A 460 -7.56 8.32 12.64
C ASP A 460 -8.92 9.05 12.55
N LYS A 461 -9.37 9.31 11.32
CA LYS A 461 -10.69 9.85 10.99
C LYS A 461 -11.38 8.94 9.99
N LEU A 462 -12.67 8.70 10.20
CA LEU A 462 -13.53 7.88 9.36
C LEU A 462 -14.73 8.71 8.95
N TYR A 463 -14.88 8.97 7.66
CA TYR A 463 -16.07 9.61 7.13
C TYR A 463 -16.98 8.57 6.45
N PHE A 464 -18.20 8.46 6.95
CA PHE A 464 -19.22 7.57 6.40
C PHE A 464 -20.04 8.33 5.37
N GLU A 465 -19.83 8.05 4.08
CA GLU A 465 -20.53 8.76 3.02
C GLU A 465 -21.91 8.15 2.80
N ILE A 466 -22.96 8.94 3.08
CA ILE A 466 -24.35 8.59 2.84
C ILE A 466 -24.83 9.28 1.57
N VAL A 467 -25.28 8.51 0.58
CA VAL A 467 -25.88 9.03 -0.66
C VAL A 467 -27.27 8.43 -0.80
N ASP A 468 -28.29 9.29 -0.95
CA ASP A 468 -29.70 8.90 -1.03
C ASP A 468 -30.20 8.03 0.13
N GLY A 469 -29.65 8.25 1.33
CA GLY A 469 -29.99 7.49 2.55
C GLY A 469 -29.32 6.12 2.63
N GLU A 470 -28.45 5.77 1.68
CA GLU A 470 -27.64 4.56 1.71
C GLU A 470 -26.18 4.88 2.00
N LEU A 471 -25.59 4.12 2.92
CA LEU A 471 -24.16 4.16 3.16
C LEU A 471 -23.39 3.57 1.98
N LYS A 472 -22.54 4.37 1.35
CA LYS A 472 -21.75 3.97 0.17
C LYS A 472 -20.36 3.51 0.52
N ARG A 473 -19.67 4.20 1.43
CA ARG A 473 -18.30 3.87 1.85
C ARG A 473 -17.94 4.50 3.19
N ILE A 474 -16.87 4.00 3.79
CA ILE A 474 -16.11 4.67 4.84
C ILE A 474 -14.82 5.16 4.20
N SER A 475 -14.57 6.47 4.18
CA SER A 475 -13.33 7.01 3.66
C SER A 475 -12.36 7.37 4.77
N THR A 476 -11.09 7.02 4.56
CA THR A 476 -9.93 7.36 5.41
C THR A 476 -9.07 8.45 4.77
N GLY A 477 -9.36 8.84 3.52
CA GLY A 477 -8.69 9.90 2.77
C GLY A 477 -7.47 9.48 1.96
N GLN A 478 -6.70 8.46 2.33
CA GLN A 478 -5.37 8.26 1.70
C GLN A 478 -5.14 6.87 1.10
N ILE A 479 -5.20 5.83 1.94
CA ILE A 479 -4.77 4.48 1.53
C ILE A 479 -5.90 3.72 0.87
N ALA A 480 -7.07 3.69 1.50
CA ALA A 480 -8.22 2.97 1.00
C ALA A 480 -9.51 3.47 1.62
N ASP A 481 -10.57 3.47 0.81
CA ASP A 481 -11.93 3.45 1.31
C ASP A 481 -12.29 2.03 1.78
N TYR A 482 -13.31 1.91 2.64
CA TYR A 482 -13.92 0.64 3.01
C TYR A 482 -15.35 0.59 2.49
N LEU A 483 -15.67 -0.45 1.73
CA LEU A 483 -16.96 -0.61 1.07
C LEU A 483 -17.84 -1.59 1.84
N PRO A 484 -19.17 -1.39 1.89
CA PRO A 484 -20.10 -2.36 2.46
C PRO A 484 -19.91 -3.75 1.86
N LEU A 485 -19.84 -4.76 2.73
CA LEU A 485 -19.62 -6.14 2.31
C LEU A 485 -20.82 -6.66 1.50
N LYS A 486 -20.57 -7.14 0.28
CA LYS A 486 -21.58 -7.74 -0.59
C LYS A 486 -22.23 -8.96 0.10
N TRP A 487 -23.52 -9.21 -0.14
CA TRP A 487 -24.30 -10.25 0.55
C TRP A 487 -23.75 -11.68 0.33
N ASP A 488 -23.21 -11.94 -0.86
CA ASP A 488 -22.58 -13.19 -1.29
C ASP A 488 -21.14 -13.35 -0.75
N ARG A 489 -20.62 -12.30 -0.11
CA ARG A 489 -19.32 -12.24 0.55
C ARG A 489 -19.43 -12.10 2.06
N GLN A 490 -20.61 -12.37 2.65
CA GLN A 490 -20.75 -12.41 4.10
C GLN A 490 -19.83 -13.46 4.76
N LEU A 491 -19.41 -13.19 6.00
CA LEU A 491 -18.54 -14.04 6.82
C LEU A 491 -18.92 -15.54 6.82
N ILE A 492 -20.22 -15.83 6.81
CA ILE A 492 -20.71 -17.22 6.80
C ILE A 492 -20.22 -17.99 5.56
N TRP A 493 -20.16 -17.35 4.40
CA TRP A 493 -19.69 -17.96 3.16
C TRP A 493 -18.17 -18.19 3.15
N TYR A 494 -17.42 -17.32 3.82
CA TYR A 494 -15.99 -17.56 4.09
C TYR A 494 -15.79 -18.79 4.97
N TYR A 495 -16.51 -18.89 6.08
CA TYR A 495 -16.42 -20.06 6.97
C TYR A 495 -16.86 -21.36 6.29
N ILE A 496 -17.91 -21.32 5.46
CA ILE A 496 -18.35 -22.47 4.67
C ILE A 496 -17.24 -22.88 3.68
N SER A 497 -16.67 -21.93 2.94
CA SER A 497 -15.59 -22.19 1.98
C SER A 497 -14.37 -22.80 2.66
N ILE A 498 -13.92 -22.23 3.77
CA ILE A 498 -12.80 -22.75 4.58
C ILE A 498 -13.11 -24.15 5.10
N GLY A 499 -14.33 -24.38 5.59
CA GLY A 499 -14.78 -25.70 6.05
C GLY A 499 -14.75 -26.75 4.94
N ILE A 500 -15.20 -26.40 3.73
CA ILE A 500 -15.15 -27.28 2.54
C ILE A 500 -13.71 -27.56 2.14
N LEU A 501 -12.82 -26.57 2.15
CA LEU A 501 -11.39 -26.75 1.84
C LEU A 501 -10.72 -27.68 2.86
N GLY A 502 -10.97 -27.48 4.16
CA GLY A 502 -10.46 -28.34 5.23
C GLY A 502 -10.98 -29.78 5.14
N LEU A 503 -12.28 -29.96 4.88
CA LEU A 503 -12.88 -31.28 4.66
C LEU A 503 -12.27 -31.97 3.44
N SER A 504 -12.10 -31.24 2.34
CA SER A 504 -11.54 -31.76 1.09
C SER A 504 -10.08 -32.18 1.25
N LEU A 505 -9.28 -31.36 1.94
CA LEU A 505 -7.89 -31.68 2.30
C LEU A 505 -7.82 -33.01 3.07
N LEU A 506 -8.58 -33.13 4.16
CA LEU A 506 -8.62 -34.37 4.95
C LEU A 506 -9.09 -35.56 4.11
N TYR A 507 -10.16 -35.39 3.33
CA TYR A 507 -10.76 -36.46 2.55
C TYR A 507 -9.81 -37.01 1.48
N PHE A 508 -9.18 -36.14 0.69
CA PHE A 508 -8.33 -36.59 -0.42
C PHE A 508 -6.97 -37.11 0.06
N ILE A 509 -6.39 -36.54 1.11
CA ILE A 509 -5.15 -37.07 1.69
C ILE A 509 -5.38 -38.45 2.33
N ILE A 510 -6.43 -38.62 3.14
CA ILE A 510 -6.79 -39.94 3.68
C ILE A 510 -7.14 -40.91 2.54
N GLY A 511 -7.88 -40.43 1.54
CA GLY A 511 -8.24 -41.19 0.35
C GLY A 511 -7.02 -41.74 -0.41
N LEU A 512 -5.96 -40.95 -0.56
CA LEU A 512 -4.71 -41.38 -1.17
C LEU A 512 -4.06 -42.53 -0.40
N ILE A 513 -3.96 -42.39 0.92
CA ILE A 513 -3.40 -43.42 1.80
C ILE A 513 -4.22 -44.71 1.70
N VAL A 514 -5.55 -44.61 1.81
CA VAL A 514 -6.47 -45.74 1.70
C VAL A 514 -6.37 -46.41 0.31
N SER A 515 -6.25 -45.62 -0.77
CA SER A 515 -6.08 -46.14 -2.13
C SER A 515 -4.76 -46.90 -2.28
N GLY A 516 -3.66 -46.36 -1.74
CA GLY A 516 -2.35 -47.01 -1.74
C GLY A 516 -2.34 -48.33 -0.97
N VAL A 517 -2.87 -48.34 0.25
CA VAL A 517 -3.00 -49.56 1.07
C VAL A 517 -3.91 -50.58 0.39
N SER A 518 -5.04 -50.14 -0.17
CA SER A 518 -5.96 -51.01 -0.90
C SER A 518 -5.31 -51.63 -2.14
N TRP A 519 -4.51 -50.86 -2.88
CA TRP A 519 -3.74 -51.37 -4.02
C TRP A 519 -2.74 -52.44 -3.57
N LEU A 520 -1.93 -52.17 -2.54
CA LEU A 520 -0.96 -53.13 -2.01
C LEU A 520 -1.61 -54.44 -1.54
N ARG A 521 -2.74 -54.35 -0.84
CA ARG A 521 -3.48 -55.54 -0.33
C ARG A 521 -4.13 -56.35 -1.45
N ASN A 522 -4.50 -55.72 -2.55
CA ASN A 522 -5.28 -56.36 -3.62
C ASN A 522 -4.47 -56.64 -4.89
N ARG A 523 -3.19 -56.25 -4.96
CA ARG A 523 -2.32 -56.44 -6.14
C ARG A 523 -2.20 -57.91 -6.59
N LYS A 524 -2.38 -58.86 -5.68
CA LYS A 524 -2.32 -60.31 -5.94
C LYS A 524 -3.70 -60.98 -6.08
N LYS A 525 -4.81 -60.22 -5.98
CA LYS A 525 -6.18 -60.80 -6.04
C LYS A 525 -6.76 -60.72 -7.46
N ASN A 526 -7.37 -61.82 -7.92
CA ASN A 526 -8.15 -61.86 -9.16
C ASN A 526 -9.54 -61.22 -8.95
N LEU A 527 -9.60 -59.90 -9.05
CA LEU A 527 -10.86 -59.15 -9.06
C LEU A 527 -11.51 -59.21 -10.44
N SER A 528 -12.86 -59.19 -10.50
CA SER A 528 -13.57 -59.09 -11.78
C SER A 528 -13.21 -57.80 -12.52
N GLY A 529 -13.23 -57.84 -13.86
CA GLY A 529 -12.80 -56.73 -14.71
C GLY A 529 -13.53 -55.42 -14.40
N LEU A 530 -14.84 -55.47 -14.16
CA LEU A 530 -15.64 -54.29 -13.81
C LEU A 530 -15.25 -53.67 -12.46
N ILE A 531 -15.01 -54.48 -11.42
CA ILE A 531 -14.59 -53.99 -10.11
C ILE A 531 -13.18 -53.41 -10.17
N LYS A 532 -12.27 -54.05 -10.93
CA LYS A 532 -10.90 -53.57 -11.12
C LYS A 532 -10.90 -52.21 -11.81
N THR A 533 -11.69 -52.04 -12.87
CA THR A 533 -11.81 -50.78 -13.61
C THR A 533 -12.47 -49.68 -12.76
N GLU A 534 -13.56 -49.99 -12.05
CA GLU A 534 -14.20 -49.03 -11.14
C GLU A 534 -13.22 -48.52 -10.08
N ARG A 535 -12.48 -49.42 -9.42
CA ARG A 535 -11.49 -49.05 -8.41
C ARG A 535 -10.39 -48.16 -8.98
N LYS A 536 -9.90 -48.46 -10.18
CA LYS A 536 -8.90 -47.64 -10.87
C LYS A 536 -9.39 -46.19 -11.03
N TRP A 537 -10.60 -46.01 -11.54
CA TRP A 537 -11.15 -44.68 -11.78
C TRP A 537 -11.54 -43.95 -10.52
N HIS A 538 -12.02 -44.66 -9.49
CA HIS A 538 -12.23 -44.04 -8.18
C HIS A 538 -10.91 -43.56 -7.55
N SER A 539 -9.84 -44.36 -7.61
CA SER A 539 -8.51 -43.93 -7.18
C SER A 539 -7.95 -42.79 -8.03
N ALA A 540 -8.27 -42.73 -9.32
CA ALA A 540 -7.93 -41.58 -10.17
C ALA A 540 -8.64 -40.29 -9.70
N ILE A 541 -9.92 -40.34 -9.33
CA ILE A 541 -10.62 -39.17 -8.75
C ILE A 541 -9.95 -38.71 -7.46
N ILE A 542 -9.60 -39.66 -6.58
CA ILE A 542 -8.92 -39.33 -5.33
C ILE A 542 -7.56 -38.66 -5.60
N LEU A 543 -6.81 -39.17 -6.58
CA LEU A 543 -5.54 -38.58 -7.01
C LEU A 543 -5.73 -37.16 -7.57
N VAL A 544 -6.72 -36.96 -8.45
CA VAL A 544 -7.03 -35.63 -9.01
C VAL A 544 -7.44 -34.64 -7.92
N GLY A 545 -8.31 -35.05 -6.99
CA GLY A 545 -8.71 -34.20 -5.87
C GLY A 545 -7.53 -33.85 -4.95
N ALA A 546 -6.62 -34.79 -4.70
CA ALA A 546 -5.41 -34.52 -3.95
C ALA A 546 -4.45 -33.56 -4.69
N MET A 547 -4.30 -33.71 -6.01
CA MET A 547 -3.51 -32.80 -6.83
C MET A 547 -4.09 -31.38 -6.84
N PHE A 548 -5.41 -31.22 -6.87
CA PHE A 548 -6.06 -29.92 -6.68
C PHE A 548 -5.67 -29.29 -5.34
N ILE A 549 -5.79 -30.07 -4.25
CA ILE A 549 -5.45 -29.57 -2.92
C ILE A 549 -3.98 -29.17 -2.83
N ILE A 550 -3.06 -30.00 -3.32
CA ILE A 550 -1.62 -29.72 -3.27
C ILE A 550 -1.27 -28.48 -4.10
N ASN A 551 -1.79 -28.38 -5.34
CA ASN A 551 -1.54 -27.23 -6.22
C ASN A 551 -2.00 -25.92 -5.59
N ASN A 552 -3.22 -25.89 -5.02
CA ASN A 552 -3.79 -24.67 -4.44
C ASN A 552 -3.23 -24.38 -3.04
N LEU A 553 -2.85 -25.39 -2.25
CA LEU A 553 -2.14 -25.16 -0.99
C LEU A 553 -0.78 -24.50 -1.24
N PHE A 554 -0.11 -24.88 -2.33
CA PHE A 554 1.15 -24.25 -2.70
C PHE A 554 0.97 -22.77 -3.11
N LEU A 555 -0.09 -22.44 -3.85
CA LEU A 555 -0.47 -21.04 -4.14
C LEU A 555 -0.73 -20.25 -2.84
N ILE A 556 -1.49 -20.83 -1.91
CA ILE A 556 -1.80 -20.21 -0.61
C ILE A 556 -0.52 -20.00 0.19
N VAL A 557 0.30 -21.05 0.36
CA VAL A 557 1.55 -20.97 1.13
C VAL A 557 2.48 -19.91 0.56
N ARG A 558 2.64 -19.84 -0.76
CA ARG A 558 3.44 -18.79 -1.41
C ARG A 558 2.92 -17.39 -1.12
N THR A 559 1.61 -17.22 -1.13
CA THR A 559 0.98 -15.94 -0.84
C THR A 559 1.27 -15.48 0.59
N PHE A 560 1.26 -16.40 1.56
CA PHE A 560 1.50 -16.08 2.97
C PHE A 560 2.98 -16.13 3.39
N SER A 561 3.86 -16.75 2.62
CA SER A 561 5.27 -16.88 2.99
C SER A 561 6.11 -15.64 2.67
N GLY A 562 5.51 -14.57 2.14
CA GLY A 562 6.23 -13.36 1.73
C GLY A 562 7.28 -13.61 0.62
N MET A 563 7.20 -14.75 -0.07
CA MET A 563 8.03 -14.99 -1.24
C MET A 563 7.51 -14.09 -2.36
N SER A 564 8.41 -13.42 -3.07
CA SER A 564 8.10 -12.65 -4.28
C SER A 564 7.21 -13.47 -5.22
N ILE A 565 5.95 -13.08 -5.35
CA ILE A 565 4.98 -13.83 -6.15
C ILE A 565 5.07 -13.35 -7.58
N LYS A 566 5.77 -14.11 -8.42
CA LYS A 566 5.87 -13.82 -9.84
C LYS A 566 4.61 -14.23 -10.59
N ILE A 567 4.08 -13.34 -11.44
CA ILE A 567 2.87 -13.64 -12.21
C ILE A 567 3.04 -14.88 -13.10
N ASP A 568 4.22 -15.08 -13.69
CA ASP A 568 4.49 -16.21 -14.58
C ASP A 568 4.45 -17.57 -13.88
N VAL A 569 4.86 -17.60 -12.62
CA VAL A 569 4.79 -18.83 -11.81
C VAL A 569 3.33 -19.17 -11.51
N ILE A 570 2.52 -18.15 -11.25
CA ILE A 570 1.08 -18.29 -10.96
C ILE A 570 0.32 -18.78 -12.19
N LYS A 571 0.64 -18.29 -13.39
CA LYS A 571 0.02 -18.73 -14.67
C LYS A 571 0.08 -20.26 -14.82
N TRP A 572 1.20 -20.89 -14.50
CA TRP A 572 1.33 -22.36 -14.57
C TRP A 572 0.42 -23.10 -13.59
N HIS A 573 0.24 -22.58 -12.38
CA HIS A 573 -0.67 -23.20 -11.40
C HIS A 573 -2.13 -23.08 -11.81
N ILE A 574 -2.52 -21.97 -12.45
CA ILE A 574 -3.87 -21.79 -12.99
C ILE A 574 -4.11 -22.73 -14.19
N ILE A 575 -3.14 -22.85 -15.11
CA ILE A 575 -3.21 -23.84 -16.21
C ILE A 575 -3.34 -25.26 -15.65
N CYS A 576 -2.58 -25.58 -14.60
CA CYS A 576 -2.71 -26.86 -13.88
C CYS A 576 -4.12 -27.04 -13.30
N ASN A 577 -4.74 -26.02 -12.71
CA ASN A 577 -6.12 -26.10 -12.22
C ASN A 577 -7.10 -26.43 -13.36
N TRP A 578 -6.99 -25.79 -14.52
CA TRP A 578 -7.81 -26.10 -15.70
C TRP A 578 -7.62 -27.54 -16.18
N ALA A 579 -6.38 -28.02 -16.25
CA ALA A 579 -6.07 -29.40 -16.63
C ALA A 579 -6.65 -30.40 -15.60
N LEU A 580 -6.54 -30.11 -14.31
CA LEU A 580 -7.10 -30.92 -13.23
C LEU A 580 -8.64 -30.93 -13.27
N LEU A 581 -9.28 -29.82 -13.64
CA LEU A 581 -10.73 -29.75 -13.80
C LEU A 581 -11.23 -30.65 -14.93
N ALA A 582 -10.58 -30.58 -16.09
CA ALA A 582 -10.88 -31.49 -17.19
C ALA A 582 -10.68 -32.96 -16.77
N GLY A 583 -9.57 -33.26 -16.10
CA GLY A 583 -9.29 -34.59 -15.55
C GLY A 583 -10.33 -35.06 -14.54
N ALA A 584 -10.80 -34.19 -13.64
CA ALA A 584 -11.82 -34.48 -12.65
C ALA A 584 -13.16 -34.83 -13.29
N ILE A 585 -13.60 -34.05 -14.27
CA ILE A 585 -14.85 -34.28 -15.01
C ILE A 585 -14.79 -35.64 -15.72
N ILE A 586 -13.71 -35.93 -16.45
CA ILE A 586 -13.54 -37.21 -17.15
C ILE A 586 -13.54 -38.38 -16.15
N CYS A 587 -12.77 -38.29 -15.08
CA CYS A 587 -12.69 -39.36 -14.07
C CYS A 587 -14.02 -39.58 -13.37
N MET A 588 -14.76 -38.51 -13.05
CA MET A 588 -16.10 -38.58 -12.46
C MET A 588 -17.10 -39.27 -13.39
N LEU A 589 -17.17 -38.86 -14.67
CA LEU A 589 -18.08 -39.46 -15.65
C LEU A 589 -17.82 -40.96 -15.82
N ILE A 590 -16.55 -41.35 -15.96
CA ILE A 590 -16.19 -42.75 -16.12
C ILE A 590 -16.48 -43.52 -14.82
N SER A 591 -16.11 -42.98 -13.66
CA SER A 591 -16.39 -43.60 -12.36
C SER A 591 -17.89 -43.79 -12.14
N PHE A 592 -18.74 -42.84 -12.52
CA PHE A 592 -20.19 -42.94 -12.43
C PHE A 592 -20.74 -44.09 -13.28
N LEU A 593 -20.32 -44.18 -14.55
CA LEU A 593 -20.74 -45.24 -15.47
C LEU A 593 -20.36 -46.63 -14.96
N TYR A 594 -19.15 -46.80 -14.43
CA TYR A 594 -18.70 -48.09 -13.89
C TYR A 594 -19.29 -48.39 -12.50
N THR A 595 -19.55 -47.40 -11.66
CA THR A 595 -20.21 -47.58 -10.35
C THR A 595 -21.64 -48.08 -10.50
N LYS A 596 -22.35 -47.68 -11.57
CA LYS A 596 -23.70 -48.17 -11.90
C LYS A 596 -23.69 -49.64 -12.33
N ARG A 597 -22.62 -50.08 -13.02
CA ARG A 597 -22.50 -51.43 -13.61
C ARG A 597 -21.81 -52.44 -12.69
N ALA A 598 -20.91 -52.00 -11.81
CA ALA A 598 -20.16 -52.89 -10.94
C ALA A 598 -21.02 -53.39 -9.75
N PRO A 599 -20.86 -54.65 -9.31
CA PRO A 599 -21.60 -55.24 -8.20
C PRO A 599 -21.01 -54.75 -6.85
N LEU A 600 -21.20 -53.47 -6.55
CA LEU A 600 -20.70 -52.82 -5.34
C LEU A 600 -21.70 -52.89 -4.18
N GLN A 601 -21.18 -53.04 -2.96
CA GLN A 601 -21.98 -52.96 -1.73
C GLN A 601 -22.50 -51.54 -1.49
N ARG A 602 -23.60 -51.41 -0.75
CA ARG A 602 -24.22 -50.10 -0.42
C ARG A 602 -23.23 -49.10 0.18
N LYS A 603 -22.37 -49.56 1.11
CA LYS A 603 -21.31 -48.73 1.72
C LYS A 603 -20.29 -48.23 0.69
N GLN A 604 -19.91 -49.06 -0.28
CA GLN A 604 -18.97 -48.67 -1.34
C GLN A 604 -19.59 -47.62 -2.26
N LYS A 605 -20.86 -47.80 -2.66
CA LYS A 605 -21.61 -46.80 -3.45
C LYS A 605 -21.73 -45.47 -2.71
N SER A 606 -21.99 -45.50 -1.40
CA SER A 606 -22.03 -44.30 -0.56
C SER A 606 -20.68 -43.56 -0.55
N ILE A 607 -19.57 -44.29 -0.42
CA ILE A 607 -18.23 -43.68 -0.47
C ILE A 607 -17.99 -42.98 -1.82
N ARG A 608 -18.41 -43.60 -2.94
CA ARG A 608 -18.25 -42.99 -4.28
C ARG A 608 -19.05 -41.70 -4.42
N LEU A 609 -20.30 -41.73 -3.96
CA LEU A 609 -21.13 -40.54 -3.94
C LEU A 609 -20.49 -39.42 -3.11
N SER A 610 -19.99 -39.73 -1.90
CA SER A 610 -19.27 -38.75 -1.07
C SER A 610 -18.05 -38.18 -1.77
N THR A 611 -17.27 -39.00 -2.49
CA THR A 611 -16.12 -38.52 -3.27
C THR A 611 -16.54 -37.50 -4.34
N TRP A 612 -17.60 -37.80 -5.09
CA TRP A 612 -18.09 -36.90 -6.12
C TRP A 612 -18.62 -35.60 -5.54
N VAL A 613 -19.39 -35.68 -4.45
CA VAL A 613 -19.93 -34.49 -3.76
C VAL A 613 -18.80 -33.62 -3.24
N ILE A 614 -17.81 -34.19 -2.55
CA ILE A 614 -16.68 -33.43 -2.00
C ILE A 614 -15.85 -32.81 -3.14
N LEU A 615 -15.60 -33.53 -4.23
CA LEU A 615 -14.89 -32.98 -5.38
C LEU A 615 -15.64 -31.81 -6.03
N VAL A 616 -16.96 -31.93 -6.19
CA VAL A 616 -17.80 -30.86 -6.75
C VAL A 616 -17.80 -29.64 -5.83
N LEU A 617 -17.95 -29.84 -4.52
CA LEU A 617 -17.88 -28.75 -3.54
C LEU A 617 -16.51 -28.06 -3.56
N LEU A 618 -15.42 -28.83 -3.64
CA LEU A 618 -14.07 -28.27 -3.79
C LEU A 618 -13.97 -27.40 -5.05
N VAL A 619 -14.42 -27.90 -6.20
CA VAL A 619 -14.38 -27.15 -7.46
C VAL A 619 -15.23 -25.88 -7.39
N ILE A 620 -16.41 -25.93 -6.78
CA ILE A 620 -17.27 -24.75 -6.57
C ILE A 620 -16.53 -23.69 -5.75
N VAL A 621 -15.87 -24.08 -4.66
CA VAL A 621 -15.10 -23.13 -3.83
C VAL A 621 -13.92 -22.56 -4.62
N LEU A 622 -13.19 -23.39 -5.37
CA LEU A 622 -12.05 -22.92 -6.18
C LEU A 622 -12.49 -21.94 -7.29
N ILE A 623 -13.65 -22.16 -7.91
CA ILE A 623 -14.24 -21.23 -8.89
C ILE A 623 -14.66 -19.93 -8.19
N ASN A 624 -15.37 -20.02 -7.06
CA ASN A 624 -15.86 -18.86 -6.32
C ASN A 624 -14.73 -17.96 -5.78
N TRP A 625 -13.57 -18.55 -5.49
CA TRP A 625 -12.35 -17.85 -5.05
C TRP A 625 -11.36 -17.68 -6.21
N ASN A 626 -11.81 -17.68 -7.47
CA ASN A 626 -11.01 -17.29 -8.62
C ASN A 626 -9.66 -18.03 -8.82
N PHE A 627 -9.54 -19.28 -8.35
CA PHE A 627 -8.34 -20.12 -8.58
C PHE A 627 -8.14 -20.56 -10.05
N PHE A 628 -9.07 -20.20 -10.93
CA PHE A 628 -9.03 -20.48 -12.36
C PHE A 628 -8.76 -19.25 -13.23
N ASN A 629 -8.76 -18.06 -12.65
CA ASN A 629 -8.59 -16.82 -13.40
C ASN A 629 -7.12 -16.43 -13.46
N ILE A 630 -6.66 -16.11 -14.66
CA ILE A 630 -5.40 -15.41 -14.89
C ILE A 630 -5.71 -13.91 -14.74
N ILE A 631 -4.87 -13.20 -13.98
CA ILE A 631 -4.88 -11.73 -13.99
C ILE A 631 -4.39 -11.34 -15.37
N ALA A 632 -5.24 -10.64 -16.10
CA ALA A 632 -5.07 -10.38 -17.52
C ALA A 632 -3.89 -9.47 -17.77
#